data_AF-A0A131ZYU1-F1
#
_entry.id   AF-A0A131ZYU1-F1
#
_cell.length_a   1.000
_cell.length_b   1.000
_cell.length_c   1.000
_cell.angle_alpha   90.00
_cell.angle_beta   90.00
_cell.angle_gamma   90.00
#
_symmetry.space_group_name_H-M   'P 1'
#
loop_
_entity.id
_entity.type
_entity.pdbx_description
1 polymer ?
#
loop_
_entity_poly.entity_id
_entity_poly.type
_entity_poly.pdbx_seq_one_letter_code
_entity_poly.pdbx_strand_id
1 'polypeptide(L)'
;MIEGITKVPVNDQRLFKDEQLMDDYKTMAECNLTSNTAKAQSPATIGLAFRNEKTGTFEPLEIIPYSTPPELPDELKTVESGQNAE
;
A
#
# COMPACT_ATOMS: atom_id res chain seq x y z
N MET A 1 13.74 5.03 10.09
CA MET A 1 13.93 4.16 8.90
C MET A 1 13.63 4.92 7.62
N ILE A 2 12.40 5.44 7.43
CA ILE A 2 11.99 6.12 6.19
C ILE A 2 12.88 7.33 5.89
N GLU A 3 13.09 8.24 6.85
CA GLU A 3 14.06 9.35 6.74
C GLU A 3 15.46 8.90 6.28
N GLY A 4 15.94 7.76 6.78
CA GLY A 4 17.24 7.22 6.38
C GLY A 4 17.30 6.79 4.92
N ILE A 5 16.17 6.37 4.34
CA ILE A 5 16.04 5.91 2.96
C ILE A 5 15.77 7.10 2.03
N THR A 6 14.78 7.94 2.38
CA THR A 6 14.29 9.04 1.53
C THR A 6 15.08 10.33 1.68
N LYS A 7 15.86 10.47 2.76
CA LYS A 7 16.59 11.67 3.15
C LYS A 7 15.70 12.88 3.46
N VAL A 8 14.41 12.65 3.71
CA VAL A 8 13.45 13.68 4.14
C VAL A 8 13.28 13.61 5.65
N PRO A 9 13.33 14.72 6.41
CA PRO A 9 13.11 14.71 7.86
C PRO A 9 11.75 14.15 8.25
N VAL A 10 11.64 13.50 9.42
CA VAL A 10 10.38 12.89 9.88
C VAL A 10 9.22 13.90 10.01
N ASN A 11 9.51 15.15 10.35
CA ASN A 11 8.50 16.23 10.49
C ASN A 11 7.87 16.67 9.15
N ASP A 12 8.50 16.26 8.05
CA ASP A 12 8.07 16.54 6.69
C ASP A 12 7.51 15.29 6.01
N GLN A 13 7.14 14.28 6.80
CA GLN A 13 6.51 13.05 6.35
C GLN A 13 5.12 12.89 6.98
N ARG A 14 4.18 12.34 6.22
CA ARG A 14 2.90 11.83 6.72
C ARG A 14 2.70 10.41 6.26
N LEU A 15 2.32 9.54 7.19
CA LEU A 15 2.02 8.14 6.92
C LEU A 15 0.52 7.93 6.91
N PHE A 16 0.05 7.09 5.99
CA PHE A 16 -1.36 6.79 5.81
C PHE A 16 -1.60 5.29 5.79
N LYS A 17 -2.72 4.87 6.37
CA LYS A 17 -3.26 3.52 6.22
C LYS A 17 -4.67 3.63 5.62
N ASP A 18 -4.88 3.06 4.44
CA ASP A 18 -6.16 3.10 3.73
C ASP A 18 -6.72 4.54 3.61
N GLU A 19 -5.86 5.48 3.20
CA GLU A 19 -6.14 6.93 3.10
C GLU A 19 -6.31 7.69 4.44
N GLN A 20 -6.35 6.99 5.57
CA GLN A 20 -6.41 7.62 6.89
C GLN A 20 -5.00 7.99 7.39
N LEU A 21 -4.84 9.25 7.79
CA LEU A 21 -3.59 9.73 8.41
C LEU A 21 -3.32 8.96 9.72
N MET A 22 -2.09 8.46 9.85
CA MET A 22 -1.60 7.78 11.04
C MET A 22 -1.20 8.79 12.12
N ASP A 23 -1.33 8.36 13.37
CA ASP A 23 -0.97 9.13 14.55
C ASP A 23 0.41 8.68 15.06
N ASP A 24 1.33 9.62 15.29
CA ASP A 24 2.70 9.36 15.73
C ASP A 24 2.77 8.65 17.09
N TYR A 25 1.72 8.77 17.91
CA TYR A 25 1.64 8.13 19.22
C TYR A 25 1.01 6.73 19.19
N LYS A 26 0.45 6.32 18.04
CA LYS A 26 -0.13 4.98 17.88
C LYS A 26 0.91 3.98 17.42
N THR A 27 0.83 2.80 17.99
CA THR A 27 1.58 1.64 17.53
C THR A 27 1.05 1.15 16.18
N MET A 28 1.90 0.44 15.45
CA MET A 28 1.52 -0.21 14.20
C MET A 28 0.31 -1.15 14.38
N ALA A 29 0.24 -1.86 15.50
CA ALA A 29 -0.86 -2.76 15.81
C ALA A 29 -2.20 -2.02 15.97
N GLU A 30 -2.20 -0.85 16.59
CA GLU A 30 -3.39 0.02 16.72
C GLU A 30 -3.84 0.58 15.36
N CYS A 31 -2.94 0.64 14.38
CA CYS A 31 -3.24 0.93 12.97
C CYS A 31 -3.55 -0.33 12.13
N ASN A 32 -3.87 -1.46 12.78
CA ASN A 32 -4.17 -2.75 12.15
C ASN A 32 -3.02 -3.30 11.28
N LEU A 33 -1.77 -2.98 11.62
CA LEU A 33 -0.56 -3.54 11.02
C LEU A 33 0.05 -4.56 11.99
N THR A 34 -0.38 -5.80 11.83
CA THR A 34 0.00 -6.94 12.68
C THR A 34 0.65 -8.03 11.83
N SER A 35 1.27 -9.03 12.46
CA SER A 35 1.83 -10.18 11.74
C SER A 35 0.79 -10.97 10.92
N ASN A 36 -0.50 -10.85 11.24
CA ASN A 36 -1.58 -11.49 10.49
C ASN A 36 -2.04 -10.65 9.28
N THR A 37 -1.95 -9.33 9.36
CA THR A 37 -2.43 -8.40 8.31
C THR A 37 -1.31 -7.85 7.42
N ALA A 38 -0.04 -7.98 7.83
CA ALA A 38 1.14 -7.55 7.10
C ALA A 38 2.14 -8.71 6.96
N LYS A 39 1.69 -9.81 6.33
CA LYS A 39 2.52 -11.02 6.16
C LYS A 39 3.62 -10.78 5.12
N ALA A 40 4.73 -11.52 5.20
CA ALA A 40 5.85 -11.36 4.26
C ALA A 40 5.44 -11.55 2.79
N GLN A 41 4.59 -12.53 2.50
CA GLN A 41 4.07 -12.81 1.15
C GLN A 41 2.92 -11.89 0.71
N SER A 42 2.37 -11.10 1.65
CA SER A 42 1.25 -10.19 1.41
C SER A 42 1.41 -8.99 2.35
N PRO A 43 2.43 -8.13 2.09
CA PRO A 43 2.72 -7.00 2.95
C PRO A 43 1.56 -6.00 2.94
N ALA A 44 1.36 -5.32 4.06
CA ALA A 44 0.40 -4.22 4.12
C ALA A 44 1.00 -2.95 3.52
N THR A 45 0.16 -2.18 2.84
CA THR A 45 0.54 -0.89 2.24
C THR A 45 0.48 0.23 3.27
N ILE A 46 1.48 1.12 3.25
CA ILE A 46 1.49 2.38 3.98
C ILE A 46 1.73 3.49 2.96
N GLY A 47 0.83 4.45 2.89
CA GLY A 47 0.99 5.65 2.07
C GLY A 47 1.98 6.62 2.70
N LEU A 48 2.73 7.34 1.88
CA LEU A 48 3.70 8.34 2.30
C LEU A 48 3.46 9.62 1.49
N ALA A 49 3.32 10.75 2.16
CA ALA A 49 3.27 12.07 1.54
C ALA A 49 4.28 13.00 2.20
N PHE A 50 4.97 13.81 1.40
CA PHE A 50 5.97 14.77 1.88
C PHE A 50 5.43 16.20 2.00
N ARG A 51 6.07 16.98 2.86
CA ARG A 51 5.87 18.44 2.90
C ARG A 51 6.65 19.09 1.78
N ASN A 52 5.98 19.94 1.01
CA ASN A 52 6.64 20.80 0.03
C ASN A 52 7.36 21.93 0.75
N GLU A 53 8.68 22.02 0.58
CA GLU A 53 9.53 23.02 1.24
C GLU A 53 9.18 24.47 0.87
N LYS A 54 8.69 24.71 -0.36
CA LYS A 54 8.39 26.07 -0.85
C LYS A 54 7.06 26.59 -0.33
N THR A 55 6.07 25.71 -0.22
CA THR A 55 4.71 26.09 0.20
C THR A 55 4.46 25.81 1.67
N GLY A 56 5.28 24.98 2.32
CA GLY A 56 5.11 24.52 3.70
C GLY A 56 3.95 23.54 3.90
N THR A 57 3.28 23.14 2.83
CA THR A 57 2.07 22.29 2.84
C THR A 57 2.42 20.85 2.43
N PHE A 58 1.69 19.88 2.96
CA PHE A 58 1.82 18.49 2.51
C PHE A 58 1.20 18.30 1.13
N GLU A 59 1.85 17.47 0.32
CA GLU A 59 1.27 16.98 -0.93
C GLU A 59 0.06 16.06 -0.65
N PRO A 60 -0.90 15.96 -1.58
CA PRO A 60 -1.96 14.97 -1.46
C PRO A 60 -1.38 13.56 -1.50
N LEU A 61 -2.05 12.61 -0.83
CA LEU A 61 -1.67 11.20 -0.94
C LEU A 61 -1.97 10.72 -2.36
N GLU A 62 -0.94 10.32 -3.10
CA GLU A 62 -1.05 9.72 -4.42
C GLU A 62 -0.26 8.42 -4.47
N ILE A 63 -0.95 7.31 -4.76
CA ILE A 63 -0.33 5.98 -4.92
C ILE A 63 -0.68 5.49 -6.32
N ILE A 64 0.31 5.50 -7.21
CA ILE A 64 0.14 5.02 -8.58
C ILE A 64 -0.03 3.50 -8.56
N PRO A 65 -1.10 2.94 -9.13
CA PRO A 65 -1.34 1.50 -9.13
C PRO A 65 -0.29 0.77 -9.96
N TYR A 66 -0.03 -0.50 -9.62
CA TYR A 66 0.78 -1.38 -10.44
C TYR A 66 0.12 -1.61 -11.81
N SER A 67 0.93 -1.98 -12.79
CA SER A 67 0.45 -2.41 -14.10
C SER A 67 -0.45 -3.64 -13.99
N THR A 68 -1.49 -3.70 -14.81
CA THR A 68 -2.34 -4.90 -14.95
C THR A 68 -1.57 -6.01 -15.66
N PRO A 69 -1.65 -7.27 -15.19
CA PRO A 69 -1.06 -8.39 -15.90
C PRO A 69 -1.70 -8.58 -17.29
N PRO A 70 -1.00 -9.19 -18.26
CA PRO A 70 -1.56 -9.50 -19.57
C PRO A 70 -2.70 -10.51 -19.46
N GLU A 71 -3.50 -10.61 -20.53
CA GLU A 71 -4.54 -11.65 -20.60
C GLU A 71 -3.88 -13.05 -20.51
N LEU A 72 -4.51 -13.92 -19.73
CA LEU A 72 -4.05 -15.29 -19.58
C LEU A 72 -4.19 -16.03 -20.92
N PRO A 73 -3.17 -16.76 -21.40
CA PRO A 73 -3.27 -17.61 -22.59
C PRO A 73 -4.38 -18.65 -22.46
N ASP A 74 -5.02 -19.02 -23.57
CA ASP A 74 -6.14 -19.97 -23.59
C ASP A 74 -5.76 -21.35 -23.05
N GLU A 75 -4.49 -21.75 -23.18
CA GLU A 75 -3.97 -23.01 -22.62
C GLU A 75 -3.92 -23.02 -21.09
N LEU A 76 -3.85 -21.84 -20.48
CA LEU A 76 -3.80 -21.65 -19.03
C LEU A 76 -5.17 -21.28 -18.44
N LYS A 77 -6.15 -20.90 -19.27
CA LYS A 77 -7.54 -20.80 -18.86
C LYS A 77 -8.01 -22.22 -18.56
N THR A 78 -8.19 -22.56 -17.28
CA THR A 78 -8.84 -23.82 -16.91
C THR A 78 -10.14 -23.92 -17.68
N VAL A 79 -10.33 -25.02 -18.43
CA VAL A 79 -11.63 -25.36 -19.00
C VAL A 79 -12.63 -25.30 -17.86
N GLU A 80 -13.60 -24.39 -17.93
CA GLU A 80 -14.80 -24.53 -17.11
C GLU A 80 -15.33 -25.91 -17.48
N SER A 81 -15.17 -26.88 -16.56
CA SER A 81 -15.83 -28.16 -16.63
C SER A 81 -17.32 -27.88 -16.59
N GLY A 82 -17.88 -27.60 -17.76
CA GLY A 82 -19.29 -27.37 -17.97
C GLY A 82 -20.04 -28.55 -17.37
N GLN A 83 -20.97 -28.21 -16.47
CA GLN A 83 -22.37 -28.62 -16.60
C GLN A 83 -22.57 -29.78 -17.58
N ASN A 84 -22.55 -31.02 -17.07
CA ASN A 84 -23.27 -32.17 -17.61
C ASN A 84 -23.06 -33.38 -16.69
N ALA A 85 -23.99 -33.57 -15.76
CA ALA A 85 -24.39 -34.89 -15.32
C ALA A 85 -25.84 -34.79 -14.82
N GLU A 86 -26.70 -35.42 -15.60
CA GLU A 86 -28.13 -35.68 -15.44
C GLU A 86 -28.49 -36.33 -14.09
#